data_AF-A0A520DMA9-F1
#
_entry.id   AF-A0A520DMA9-F1
#
_cell.length_a   1.000
_cell.length_b   1.000
_cell.length_c   1.000
_cell.angle_alpha   90.00
_cell.angle_beta   90.00
_cell.angle_gamma   90.00
#
_symmetry.space_group_name_H-M   'P 1'
#
loop_
_entity.id
_entity.type
_entity.pdbx_description
1 polymer ?
#
loop_
_entity_poly.entity_id
_entity_poly.type
_entity_poly.pdbx_seq_one_letter_code
_entity_poly.pdbx_strand_id
1 'polypeptide(L)'
;MIFRFVVKYLGFLKSIPFFGLIYDSLIKIWLCISNPQMLSWFDEIEEEVLNWDGTSISLHRFGGTQFNYQRKELGHLHSNGILDIRFSVQTKKALIADGIAREHHIFAKSGWVSLYIKNQTDVENAISLLSLAYSRRQKLQIISIDK
;
A
#
# COMPACT_ATOMS: atom_id res chain seq x y z
N MET A 1 -17.42 -8.49 10.20
CA MET A 1 -17.44 -9.21 11.50
C MET A 1 -16.13 -9.95 11.79
N ILE A 2 -15.66 -10.81 10.89
CA ILE A 2 -14.44 -11.64 11.09
C ILE A 2 -13.17 -10.81 11.34
N PHE A 3 -12.95 -9.75 10.56
CA PHE A 3 -11.76 -8.91 10.71
C PHE A 3 -11.64 -8.24 12.09
N ARG A 4 -12.76 -7.72 12.62
CA ARG A 4 -12.80 -7.06 13.94
C ARG A 4 -12.58 -8.05 15.09
N PHE A 5 -13.03 -9.29 14.92
CA PHE A 5 -12.79 -10.38 15.88
C PHE A 5 -11.30 -10.75 15.93
N VAL A 6 -10.67 -10.97 14.77
CA VAL A 6 -9.24 -11.29 14.67
C VAL A 6 -8.38 -10.19 15.28
N VAL A 7 -8.66 -8.92 14.98
CA VAL A 7 -7.89 -7.80 15.56
C VAL A 7 -8.07 -7.70 17.08
N LYS A 8 -9.28 -7.97 17.61
CA LYS A 8 -9.58 -7.86 19.04
C LYS A 8 -9.01 -9.02 19.86
N TYR A 9 -9.07 -10.25 19.36
CA TYR A 9 -8.74 -11.46 20.13
C TYR A 9 -7.42 -12.12 19.72
N LEU A 10 -6.98 -11.92 18.47
CA LEU A 10 -5.75 -12.53 17.93
C LEU A 10 -4.66 -11.48 17.64
N GLY A 11 -4.76 -10.30 18.25
CA GLY A 11 -3.80 -9.21 18.08
C GLY A 11 -2.35 -9.59 18.47
N PHE A 12 -2.18 -10.54 19.40
CA PHE A 12 -0.86 -11.06 19.82
C PHE A 12 -0.09 -11.75 18.69
N LEU A 13 -0.78 -12.25 17.65
CA LEU A 13 -0.11 -12.88 16.50
C LEU A 13 0.81 -11.92 15.76
N LYS A 14 0.58 -10.59 15.89
CA LYS A 14 1.49 -9.56 15.36
C LYS A 14 2.86 -9.55 16.04
N SER A 15 2.95 -10.10 17.25
CA SER A 15 4.19 -10.23 18.00
C SER A 15 5.01 -11.46 17.59
N ILE A 16 4.43 -12.38 16.80
CA ILE A 16 5.14 -13.54 16.26
C ILE A 16 5.91 -13.09 15.01
N PRO A 17 7.24 -13.29 14.97
CA PRO A 17 8.04 -12.96 13.79
C PRO A 17 7.48 -13.61 12.52
N PHE A 18 7.52 -12.87 11.41
CA PHE A 18 7.11 -13.31 10.08
C PHE A 18 5.63 -13.70 9.90
N PHE A 19 4.80 -13.63 10.94
CA PHE A 19 3.38 -14.02 10.84
C PHE A 19 2.63 -13.25 9.75
N GLY A 20 2.88 -11.93 9.63
CA GLY A 20 2.28 -11.12 8.57
C GLY A 20 2.65 -11.58 7.16
N LEU A 21 3.91 -12.00 6.96
CA LEU A 21 4.39 -12.51 5.67
C LEU A 21 3.76 -13.86 5.32
N ILE A 22 3.64 -14.77 6.30
CA ILE A 22 3.00 -16.07 6.11
C ILE A 22 1.52 -15.86 5.78
N TYR A 23 0.83 -15.02 6.55
CA TYR A 23 -0.58 -14.73 6.34
C TYR A 23 -0.86 -14.13 4.95
N ASP A 24 -0.07 -13.14 4.54
CA ASP A 24 -0.21 -12.51 3.23
C ASP A 24 0.11 -13.49 2.09
N SER A 25 1.14 -14.34 2.26
CA SER A 25 1.48 -15.41 1.31
C SER A 25 0.34 -16.43 1.15
N LEU A 26 -0.32 -16.81 2.24
CA LEU A 26 -1.48 -17.70 2.19
C LEU A 26 -2.65 -17.07 1.43
N ILE A 27 -2.88 -15.77 1.62
CA ILE A 27 -3.88 -15.03 0.83
C ILE A 27 -3.48 -15.02 -0.65
N LYS A 28 -2.20 -14.78 -0.98
CA LYS A 28 -1.72 -14.77 -2.37
C LYS A 28 -1.95 -16.13 -3.05
N ILE A 29 -1.63 -17.23 -2.37
CA ILE A 29 -1.88 -18.60 -2.87
C ILE A 29 -3.37 -18.83 -3.11
N TRP A 30 -4.22 -18.44 -2.15
CA TRP A 30 -5.67 -18.53 -2.33
C TRP A 30 -6.17 -17.66 -3.49
N LEU A 31 -5.60 -16.46 -3.66
CA LEU A 31 -5.96 -15.54 -4.74
C LEU A 31 -5.60 -16.10 -6.12
N CYS A 32 -4.44 -16.78 -6.26
CA CYS A 32 -4.06 -17.47 -7.48
C CYS A 32 -5.15 -18.45 -7.96
N ILE A 33 -5.84 -19.11 -7.03
CA ILE A 33 -6.87 -20.10 -7.34
C ILE A 33 -8.24 -19.44 -7.52
N SER A 34 -8.58 -18.49 -6.65
CA SER A 34 -9.94 -17.93 -6.56
C SER A 34 -10.20 -16.74 -7.48
N ASN A 35 -9.19 -15.89 -7.73
CA ASN A 35 -9.30 -14.71 -8.59
C ASN A 35 -7.93 -14.28 -9.14
N PRO A 36 -7.37 -15.02 -10.11
CA PRO A 36 -6.05 -14.73 -10.67
C PRO A 36 -5.98 -13.39 -11.43
N GLN A 37 -7.11 -12.86 -11.91
CA GLN A 37 -7.15 -11.54 -12.56
C GLN A 37 -6.66 -10.41 -11.62
N MET A 38 -6.91 -10.56 -10.32
CA MET A 38 -6.44 -9.58 -9.35
C MET A 38 -4.91 -9.58 -9.22
N LEU A 39 -4.25 -10.70 -9.51
CA LEU A 39 -2.78 -10.77 -9.52
C LEU A 39 -2.20 -10.02 -10.73
N SER A 40 -2.83 -10.12 -11.91
CA SER A 40 -2.38 -9.33 -13.06
C SER A 40 -2.47 -7.83 -12.82
N TRP A 41 -3.47 -7.38 -12.05
CA TRP A 41 -3.55 -5.98 -11.61
C TRP A 41 -2.43 -5.59 -10.64
N PHE A 42 -1.99 -6.52 -9.79
CA PHE A 42 -0.86 -6.26 -8.90
C PHE A 42 0.44 -6.16 -9.70
N ASP A 43 0.64 -7.08 -10.65
CA ASP A 43 1.80 -7.09 -11.54
C ASP A 43 1.87 -5.79 -12.37
N GLU A 44 0.74 -5.28 -12.88
CA GLU A 44 0.67 -4.00 -13.61
C GLU A 44 1.13 -2.81 -12.75
N ILE A 45 0.70 -2.75 -11.49
CA ILE A 45 1.14 -1.71 -10.55
C ILE A 45 2.63 -1.86 -10.23
N GLU A 46 3.10 -3.10 -10.02
CA GLU A 46 4.49 -3.39 -9.74
C GLU A 46 5.40 -2.98 -10.90
N GLU A 47 5.04 -3.34 -12.13
CA GLU A 47 5.77 -3.00 -13.35
C GLU A 47 5.83 -1.48 -13.56
N GLU A 48 4.70 -0.79 -13.48
CA GLU A 48 4.65 0.67 -13.67
C GLU A 48 5.51 1.40 -12.65
N VAL A 49 5.40 1.04 -11.37
CA VAL A 49 6.18 1.70 -10.31
C VAL A 49 7.67 1.44 -10.48
N LEU A 50 8.07 0.22 -10.85
CA LEU A 50 9.47 -0.14 -11.09
C LEU A 50 10.10 0.60 -12.28
N ASN A 51 9.30 1.13 -13.20
CA ASN A 51 9.79 1.96 -14.31
C ASN A 51 10.16 3.39 -13.86
N TRP A 52 9.81 3.81 -12.65
CA TRP A 52 10.17 5.12 -12.14
C TRP A 52 11.60 5.14 -11.59
N ASP A 53 12.36 6.18 -11.91
CA ASP A 53 13.76 6.29 -11.50
C ASP A 53 13.97 6.21 -9.97
N GLY A 54 14.98 5.46 -9.55
CA GLY A 54 15.34 5.28 -8.15
C GLY A 54 14.29 4.54 -7.30
N THR A 55 13.31 3.88 -7.92
CA THR A 55 12.34 3.03 -7.22
C THR A 55 12.79 1.58 -7.08
N SER A 56 12.18 0.87 -6.13
CA SER A 56 12.38 -0.57 -5.96
C SER A 56 11.22 -1.20 -5.18
N ILE A 57 11.08 -2.53 -5.27
CA ILE A 57 10.14 -3.30 -4.46
C ILE A 57 10.86 -4.11 -3.37
N SER A 58 10.18 -4.34 -2.25
CA SER A 58 10.63 -5.19 -1.16
C SER A 58 9.46 -5.82 -0.42
N LEU A 59 9.69 -6.84 0.42
CA LEU A 59 8.64 -7.36 1.30
C LEU A 59 8.33 -6.36 2.43
N HIS A 60 7.06 -6.03 2.63
CA HIS A 60 6.65 -5.24 3.79
C HIS A 60 6.62 -6.12 5.05
N ARG A 61 7.05 -5.57 6.19
CA ARG A 61 7.18 -6.31 7.46
C ARG A 61 5.88 -6.95 7.98
N PHE A 62 4.73 -6.46 7.52
CA PHE A 62 3.41 -6.99 7.87
C PHE A 62 2.76 -7.80 6.74
N GLY A 63 3.55 -8.24 5.74
CA GLY A 63 3.04 -8.85 4.52
C GLY A 63 2.77 -7.81 3.43
N GLY A 64 2.71 -8.26 2.17
CA GLY A 64 2.50 -7.42 1.00
C GLY A 64 3.78 -6.95 0.30
N THR A 65 3.60 -6.43 -0.91
CA THR A 65 4.64 -5.77 -1.71
C THR A 65 4.79 -4.32 -1.25
N GLN A 66 5.99 -3.93 -0.83
CA GLN A 66 6.33 -2.54 -0.49
C GLN A 66 6.99 -1.85 -1.68
N PHE A 67 6.46 -0.69 -2.05
CA PHE A 67 7.05 0.21 -3.03
C PHE A 67 7.96 1.22 -2.35
N ASN A 68 9.15 1.43 -2.91
CA ASN A 68 10.17 2.29 -2.34
C ASN A 68 10.66 3.32 -3.35
N TYR A 69 11.08 4.47 -2.85
CA TYR A 69 11.97 5.40 -3.53
C TYR A 69 13.20 5.59 -2.66
N GLN A 70 14.39 5.27 -3.19
CA GLN A 70 15.66 5.40 -2.46
C GLN A 70 15.63 4.85 -1.03
N ARG A 71 15.14 3.61 -0.89
CA ARG A 71 15.02 2.88 0.39
C ARG A 71 14.01 3.47 1.37
N LYS A 72 13.16 4.42 0.94
CA LYS A 72 12.04 4.94 1.73
C LYS A 72 10.73 4.48 1.13
N GLU A 73 9.85 3.98 1.98
CA GLU A 73 8.52 3.51 1.60
C GLU A 73 7.68 4.65 0.99
N LEU A 74 7.08 4.34 -0.17
CA LEU A 74 6.02 5.10 -0.83
C LEU A 74 4.64 4.58 -0.37
N GLY A 75 4.47 3.26 -0.35
CA GLY A 75 3.28 2.56 0.12
C GLY A 75 3.48 1.05 0.02
N HIS A 76 2.48 0.27 0.44
CA HIS A 76 2.52 -1.19 0.32
C HIS A 76 1.16 -1.77 -0.04
N LEU A 77 1.17 -2.79 -0.89
CA LEU A 77 0.01 -3.50 -1.39
C LEU A 77 -0.05 -4.90 -0.75
N HIS A 78 -1.13 -5.15 -0.02
CA HIS A 78 -1.43 -6.46 0.57
C HIS A 78 -2.09 -7.39 -0.44
N SER A 79 -1.89 -8.69 -0.29
CA SER A 79 -2.46 -9.73 -1.17
C SER A 79 -3.99 -9.78 -1.15
N ASN A 80 -4.64 -9.10 -0.21
CA ASN A 80 -6.10 -8.92 -0.18
C ASN A 80 -6.59 -7.69 -0.99
N GLY A 81 -5.70 -7.03 -1.74
CA GLY A 81 -6.02 -5.88 -2.60
C GLY A 81 -6.03 -4.53 -1.92
N ILE A 82 -5.54 -4.43 -0.68
CA ILE A 82 -5.47 -3.16 0.03
C ILE A 82 -4.11 -2.53 -0.23
N LEU A 83 -4.12 -1.39 -0.90
CA LEU A 83 -2.97 -0.51 -1.02
C LEU A 83 -3.02 0.54 0.09
N ASP A 84 -2.00 0.54 0.95
CA ASP A 84 -1.84 1.50 2.02
C ASP A 84 -0.70 2.48 1.71
N ILE A 85 -1.00 3.77 1.79
CA ILE A 85 -0.05 4.86 1.51
C ILE A 85 -0.07 5.87 2.65
N ARG A 86 1.12 6.33 3.05
CA ARG A 86 1.27 7.33 4.11
C ARG A 86 1.58 8.71 3.54
N PHE A 87 0.62 9.63 3.67
CA PHE A 87 0.78 11.04 3.35
C PHE A 87 0.94 11.91 4.61
N SER A 88 1.07 13.23 4.44
CA SER A 88 0.80 14.18 5.53
C SER A 88 -0.70 14.28 5.80
N VAL A 89 -1.08 14.65 7.03
CA VAL A 89 -2.50 14.79 7.42
C VAL A 89 -3.23 15.80 6.52
N GLN A 90 -2.56 16.88 6.12
CA GLN A 90 -3.12 17.89 5.21
C GLN A 90 -3.44 17.30 3.84
N THR A 91 -2.52 16.52 3.26
CA THR A 91 -2.76 15.92 1.94
C THR A 91 -3.79 14.81 1.99
N LYS A 92 -3.82 14.01 3.07
CA LYS A 92 -4.91 13.05 3.28
C LYS A 92 -6.27 13.74 3.23
N LYS A 93 -6.43 14.89 3.91
CA LYS A 93 -7.68 15.65 3.90
C LYS A 93 -8.08 16.11 2.50
N ALA A 94 -7.12 16.62 1.72
CA ALA A 94 -7.37 17.01 0.32
C ALA A 94 -7.80 15.80 -0.54
N LEU A 95 -7.04 14.70 -0.48
CA LEU A 95 -7.35 13.48 -1.24
C LEU A 95 -8.71 12.86 -0.89
N ILE A 96 -9.14 12.94 0.37
CA ILE A 96 -10.48 12.50 0.79
C ILE A 96 -11.55 13.47 0.28
N ALA A 97 -11.31 14.78 0.36
CA ALA A 97 -12.26 15.80 -0.13
C ALA A 97 -12.49 15.70 -1.65
N ASP A 98 -11.44 15.37 -2.39
CA ASP A 98 -11.49 15.20 -3.85
C ASP A 98 -12.08 13.84 -4.29
N GLY A 99 -12.46 12.98 -3.33
CA GLY A 99 -13.03 11.64 -3.59
C GLY A 99 -12.03 10.61 -4.12
N ILE A 100 -10.74 10.97 -4.22
CA ILE A 100 -9.66 10.15 -4.78
C ILE A 100 -9.28 9.02 -3.82
N ALA A 101 -9.52 9.18 -2.51
CA ALA A 101 -9.13 8.17 -1.54
C ALA A 101 -10.08 8.00 -0.36
N ARG A 102 -10.08 6.80 0.25
CA ARG A 102 -10.91 6.48 1.43
C ARG A 102 -10.09 6.52 2.72
N GLU A 103 -10.75 6.85 3.82
CA GLU A 103 -10.12 6.92 5.13
C GLU A 103 -9.61 5.54 5.58
N HIS A 104 -8.34 5.45 6.01
CA HIS A 104 -7.77 4.21 6.56
C HIS A 104 -8.47 3.84 7.88
N HIS A 105 -9.37 2.86 7.84
CA HIS A 105 -10.31 2.50 8.92
C HIS A 105 -9.67 2.17 10.29
N ILE A 106 -8.37 1.85 10.33
CA ILE A 106 -7.65 1.48 11.57
C ILE A 106 -6.85 2.66 12.17
N PHE A 107 -6.43 3.63 11.36
CA PHE A 107 -5.55 4.74 11.78
C PHE A 107 -6.09 6.09 11.30
N ALA A 108 -7.35 6.38 11.63
CA ALA A 108 -8.06 7.58 11.18
C ALA A 108 -7.28 8.89 11.42
N LYS A 109 -6.64 9.05 12.60
CA LYS A 109 -5.86 10.25 12.97
C LYS A 109 -4.46 10.33 12.35
N SER A 110 -4.04 9.34 11.58
CA SER A 110 -2.76 9.34 10.88
C SER A 110 -2.91 9.82 9.44
N GLY A 111 -1.78 10.07 8.78
CA GLY A 111 -1.74 10.34 7.34
C GLY A 111 -1.94 9.11 6.44
N TRP A 112 -2.26 7.94 7.00
CA TRP A 112 -2.55 6.73 6.23
C TRP A 112 -3.88 6.82 5.49
N VAL A 113 -3.85 6.34 4.26
CA VAL A 113 -4.95 6.26 3.31
C VAL A 113 -4.94 4.85 2.71
N SER A 114 -6.12 4.27 2.50
CA SER A 114 -6.27 2.93 1.91
C SER A 114 -7.09 2.99 0.63
N LEU A 115 -6.63 2.30 -0.40
CA LEU A 115 -7.38 2.02 -1.63
C LEU A 115 -7.62 0.51 -1.74
N TYR A 116 -8.83 0.12 -2.14
CA TYR A 116 -9.16 -1.27 -2.42
C TYR A 116 -9.16 -1.50 -3.92
N ILE A 117 -8.31 -2.38 -4.41
CA ILE A 117 -8.26 -2.75 -5.82
C ILE A 117 -9.37 -3.77 -6.10
N LYS A 118 -10.35 -3.39 -6.92
CA LYS A 118 -11.49 -4.27 -7.29
C LYS A 118 -11.74 -4.34 -8.79
N ASN A 119 -11.16 -3.42 -9.56
CA ASN A 119 -11.33 -3.30 -10.99
C ASN A 119 -10.15 -2.52 -11.59
N GLN A 120 -10.10 -2.41 -12.92
CA GLN A 120 -9.05 -1.70 -13.64
C GLN A 120 -8.93 -0.22 -13.26
N THR A 121 -10.04 0.48 -13.03
CA THR A 121 -10.00 1.88 -12.60
C THR A 121 -9.30 2.04 -11.24
N ASP A 122 -9.43 1.07 -10.35
CA ASP A 122 -8.69 1.09 -9.08
C ASP A 122 -7.18 0.89 -9.28
N VAL A 123 -6.75 0.21 -10.34
CA VAL A 123 -5.33 0.08 -10.71
C VAL A 123 -4.76 1.44 -11.12
N GLU A 124 -5.45 2.16 -11.99
CA GLU A 124 -5.08 3.52 -12.40
C GLU A 124 -5.02 4.48 -11.20
N ASN A 125 -5.99 4.36 -10.28
CA ASN A 125 -6.01 5.13 -9.04
C ASN A 125 -4.84 4.76 -8.11
N ALA A 126 -4.47 3.48 -8.01
CA ALA A 126 -3.34 3.02 -7.22
C ALA A 126 -2.02 3.63 -7.73
N ILE A 127 -1.80 3.55 -9.05
CA ILE A 127 -0.63 4.14 -9.72
C ILE A 127 -0.59 5.65 -9.49
N SER A 128 -1.74 6.34 -9.64
CA SER A 128 -1.84 7.78 -9.41
C SER A 128 -1.47 8.19 -7.98
N LEU A 129 -1.94 7.43 -6.97
CA LEU A 129 -1.60 7.69 -5.57
C LEU A 129 -0.12 7.43 -5.27
N LEU A 130 0.45 6.36 -5.82
CA LEU A 130 1.88 6.04 -5.69
C LEU A 130 2.75 7.10 -6.38
N SER A 131 2.32 7.61 -7.54
CA SER A 131 3.01 8.68 -8.27
C SER A 131 2.99 9.99 -7.50
N LEU A 132 1.88 10.30 -6.82
CA LEU A 132 1.81 11.43 -5.90
C LEU A 132 2.78 11.26 -4.72
N ALA A 133 2.85 10.07 -4.12
CA ALA A 133 3.81 9.79 -3.04
C ALA A 133 5.26 9.93 -3.53
N TYR A 134 5.56 9.40 -4.71
CA TYR A 134 6.85 9.47 -5.38
C TYR A 134 7.28 10.93 -5.65
N SER A 135 6.41 11.72 -6.30
CA SER A 135 6.64 13.14 -6.61
C SER A 135 6.93 13.97 -5.36
N ARG A 136 6.23 13.69 -4.26
CA ARG A 136 6.47 14.37 -2.98
C ARG A 136 7.81 14.01 -2.38
N ARG A 137 8.22 12.73 -2.45
CA ARG A 137 9.51 12.27 -1.94
C ARG A 137 10.68 12.84 -2.74
N GLN A 138 10.58 12.88 -4.07
CA GLN A 138 11.59 13.54 -4.91
C GLN A 138 11.81 14.99 -4.48
N LYS A 139 10.73 15.77 -4.34
CA LYS A 139 10.83 17.18 -3.89
C LYS A 139 11.52 17.31 -2.53
N LEU A 140 11.19 16.44 -1.58
CA LEU A 140 11.82 16.44 -0.25
C LEU A 140 13.31 16.08 -0.29
N GLN A 141 13.71 15.19 -1.21
CA GLN A 141 15.12 14.83 -1.37
C GLN A 141 15.91 15.99 -1.99
N ILE A 142 15.40 16.65 -3.03
CA ILE A 142 16.08 17.80 -3.64
C ILE A 142 16.38 18.87 -2.58
N ILE A 143 15.36 19.23 -1.78
CA ILE A 143 15.51 20.19 -0.67
C ILE A 143 16.53 19.72 0.39
N SER A 144 16.71 18.40 0.55
CA SER A 144 17.68 17.81 1.48
C SER A 144 19.11 17.81 0.95
N ILE A 145 19.31 17.87 -0.37
CA ILE A 145 20.64 17.92 -0.99
C ILE A 145 21.16 19.36 -1.01
N ASP A 146 20.25 20.35 -1.14
CA ASP A 146 20.57 21.78 -1.18
C ASP A 146 20.85 22.42 0.21
N LYS A 147 20.91 21.62 1.28
CA LYS A 147 21.17 22.07 2.66
C LYS A 147 22.44 21.44 3.20
#